data_AF-A0AAU3KMF2-F1
#
_entry.id   AF-A0AAU3KMF2-F1
#
_cell.length_a   1.000
_cell.length_b   1.000
_cell.length_c   1.000
_cell.angle_alpha   90.00
_cell.angle_beta   90.00
_cell.angle_gamma   90.00
#
_symmetry.space_group_name_H-M   'P 1'
#
loop_
_entity.id
_entity.type
_entity.pdbx_description
1 polymer ?
#
loop_
_entity_poly.entity_id
_entity_poly.type
_entity_poly.pdbx_seq_one_letter_code
_entity_poly.pdbx_strand_id
1 'polypeptide(L)'
;MADTQDLEALSTKELHDRAVKAAVRRGDVKFLWELLKSIPAAEAASGDLGESEADIKYVLPMLDDYVHAGEGEIGEVLRPMYVDYLSKHA
;
A
#
# COMPACT_ATOMS: atom_id res chain seq x y z
N MET A 1 8.43 -11.48 -22.03
CA MET A 1 8.47 -10.07 -21.61
C MET A 1 7.28 -9.44 -22.31
N ALA A 2 6.32 -8.88 -21.58
CA ALA A 2 5.23 -8.16 -22.25
C ALA A 2 5.86 -6.93 -22.92
N ASP A 3 5.62 -6.75 -24.21
CA ASP A 3 6.10 -5.57 -24.93
C ASP A 3 5.37 -4.35 -24.36
N THR A 4 6.06 -3.22 -24.19
CA THR A 4 5.45 -2.01 -23.63
C THR A 4 4.20 -1.61 -24.43
N GLN A 5 4.19 -1.88 -25.74
CA GLN A 5 3.06 -1.63 -26.64
C GLN A 5 1.82 -2.48 -26.29
N ASP A 6 2.01 -3.73 -25.85
CA ASP A 6 0.91 -4.60 -25.39
C ASP A 6 0.31 -4.11 -24.06
N LEU A 7 1.09 -3.39 -23.25
CA LEU A 7 0.61 -2.80 -21.99
C LEU A 7 -0.14 -1.49 -22.23
N GLU A 8 0.34 -0.64 -23.14
CA GLU A 8 -0.31 0.62 -23.50
C GLU A 8 -1.68 0.43 -24.18
N ALA A 9 -1.90 -0.74 -24.80
CA ALA A 9 -3.19 -1.10 -25.40
C ALA A 9 -4.26 -1.52 -24.37
N LEU A 10 -3.88 -1.75 -23.11
CA LEU A 10 -4.80 -2.20 -22.06
C LEU A 10 -5.58 -1.04 -21.46
N SER A 11 -6.76 -1.36 -20.93
CA SER A 11 -7.49 -0.40 -20.10
C SER A 11 -6.73 -0.11 -18.79
N THR A 12 -6.91 1.09 -18.24
CA THR A 12 -6.34 1.49 -16.94
C THR A 12 -6.70 0.51 -15.83
N LYS A 13 -7.93 -0.06 -15.87
CA LYS A 13 -8.38 -1.08 -14.93
C LYS A 13 -7.57 -2.37 -15.06
N GLU A 14 -7.36 -2.86 -16.28
CA GLU A 14 -6.57 -4.07 -16.50
C GLU A 14 -5.09 -3.87 -16.14
N LEU A 15 -4.55 -2.67 -16.36
CA LEU A 15 -3.20 -2.32 -15.90
C LEU A 15 -3.11 -2.34 -14.37
N HIS A 16 -4.07 -1.72 -13.69
CA HIS A 16 -4.14 -1.73 -12.23
C HIS A 16 -4.25 -3.15 -11.68
N ASP A 17 -5.21 -3.95 -12.16
CA ASP A 17 -5.43 -5.32 -11.69
C ASP A 17 -4.18 -6.20 -11.91
N ARG A 18 -3.52 -6.07 -13.06
CA ARG A 18 -2.29 -6.83 -13.35
C ARG A 18 -1.12 -6.38 -12.48
N ALA A 19 -0.95 -5.06 -12.28
CA ALA A 19 0.11 -4.52 -11.44
C ALA A 19 -0.05 -4.94 -9.97
N VAL A 20 -1.26 -4.79 -9.42
CA VAL A 20 -1.58 -5.20 -8.04
C VAL A 20 -1.42 -6.70 -7.88
N LYS A 21 -1.97 -7.51 -8.80
CA LYS A 21 -1.84 -8.98 -8.73
C LYS A 21 -0.38 -9.44 -8.81
N ALA A 22 0.44 -8.78 -9.64
CA ALA A 22 1.86 -9.07 -9.73
C ALA A 22 2.60 -8.71 -8.44
N ALA A 23 2.31 -7.55 -7.85
CA ALA A 23 2.91 -7.10 -6.60
C ALA A 23 2.53 -8.00 -5.42
N VAL A 24 1.25 -8.34 -5.26
CA VAL A 24 0.77 -9.27 -4.22
C VAL A 24 1.45 -10.63 -4.35
N ARG A 25 1.54 -11.19 -5.57
CA ARG A 25 2.19 -12.50 -5.79
C ARG A 25 3.68 -12.47 -5.46
N ARG A 26 4.34 -11.33 -5.59
CA ARG A 26 5.77 -11.14 -5.29
C ARG A 26 6.03 -10.71 -3.85
N GLY A 27 4.98 -10.36 -3.08
CA GLY A 27 5.12 -9.76 -1.76
C GLY A 27 5.74 -8.36 -1.82
N ASP A 28 5.53 -7.62 -2.92
CA ASP A 28 6.09 -6.27 -3.10
C ASP A 28 5.23 -5.22 -2.35
N VAL A 29 5.35 -5.24 -1.02
CA VAL A 29 4.66 -4.31 -0.12
C VAL A 29 5.05 -2.86 -0.43
N LYS A 30 6.30 -2.63 -0.88
CA LYS A 30 6.78 -1.30 -1.25
C LYS A 30 6.01 -0.73 -2.44
N PHE A 31 5.84 -1.50 -3.52
CA PHE A 31 5.03 -1.04 -4.66
C PHE A 31 3.59 -0.73 -4.26
N LEU A 32 2.96 -1.60 -3.48
CA LEU A 32 1.58 -1.41 -3.02
C LEU A 32 1.45 -0.16 -2.13
N TRP A 33 2.47 0.11 -1.29
CA TRP A 33 2.56 1.30 -0.47
C TRP A 33 2.70 2.59 -1.31
N GLU A 34 3.59 2.59 -2.30
CA GLU A 34 3.73 3.73 -3.22
C GLU A 34 2.44 3.99 -4.03
N LEU A 35 1.77 2.92 -4.47
CA LEU A 35 0.49 3.04 -5.18
C LEU A 35 -0.57 3.71 -4.30
N LEU A 36 -0.69 3.29 -3.04
CA LEU A 36 -1.65 3.87 -2.09
C LEU A 36 -1.36 5.35 -1.81
N LYS A 37 -0.09 5.71 -1.59
CA LYS A 37 0.35 7.11 -1.37
C LYS A 37 0.14 8.01 -2.59
N SER A 38 0.03 7.44 -3.80
CA SER A 38 -0.20 8.23 -5.03
C SER A 38 -1.67 8.65 -5.21
N ILE A 39 -2.62 8.02 -4.51
CA ILE A 39 -4.06 8.26 -4.65
C ILE A 39 -4.43 9.73 -4.36
N PRO A 40 -4.00 10.37 -3.24
CA PRO A 40 -4.34 11.76 -2.98
C PRO A 40 -3.87 12.73 -4.08
N ALA A 41 -2.69 12.49 -4.65
CA ALA A 41 -2.17 13.30 -5.75
C ALA A 41 -2.99 13.09 -7.04
N ALA A 42 -3.47 11.87 -7.28
CA ALA A 42 -4.34 11.56 -8.41
C ALA A 42 -5.75 12.17 -8.26
N GLU A 43 -6.34 12.12 -7.07
CA GLU A 43 -7.63 12.76 -6.75
C GLU A 43 -7.57 14.28 -6.90
N ALA A 44 -6.50 14.90 -6.39
CA ALA A 44 -6.26 16.33 -6.56
C ALA A 44 -6.14 16.72 -8.04
N ALA A 45 -5.55 15.85 -8.88
CA ALA A 45 -5.46 16.06 -10.32
C ALA A 45 -6.79 15.81 -11.06
N SER A 46 -7.67 14.95 -10.55
CA SER A 46 -8.99 14.67 -11.13
C SER A 46 -10.08 15.67 -10.71
N GLY A 47 -9.80 16.53 -9.73
CA GLY A 47 -10.72 17.58 -9.27
C GLY A 47 -11.84 17.09 -8.35
N ASP A 48 -11.74 15.85 -7.84
CA ASP A 48 -12.74 15.22 -6.97
C ASP A 48 -12.27 15.29 -5.51
N LEU A 49 -12.29 16.50 -4.94
CA LEU A 49 -11.77 16.80 -3.60
C LEU A 49 -12.86 16.90 -2.51
N GLY A 50 -14.08 16.45 -2.79
CA GLY A 50 -15.26 16.82 -2.00
C GLY A 50 -15.42 16.12 -0.65
N GLU A 51 -15.20 14.81 -0.58
CA GLU A 51 -15.47 14.00 0.62
C GLU A 51 -14.41 12.92 0.93
N SER A 52 -13.70 12.40 -0.08
CA SER A 52 -12.74 11.28 0.07
C SER A 52 -11.35 11.69 0.59
N GLU A 53 -10.95 12.94 0.36
CA GLU A 53 -9.58 13.40 0.63
C GLU A 53 -9.26 13.42 2.14
N ALA A 54 -10.27 13.72 2.98
CA ALA A 54 -10.11 13.75 4.44
C ALA A 54 -9.94 12.33 5.00
N ASP A 55 -10.80 11.40 4.63
CA ASP A 55 -10.73 10.01 5.11
C ASP A 55 -9.43 9.32 4.67
N ILE A 56 -9.00 9.51 3.42
CA ILE A 56 -7.74 8.96 2.93
C ILE A 56 -6.52 9.58 3.63
N LYS A 57 -6.54 10.90 3.90
CA LYS A 57 -5.49 11.58 4.67
C LYS A 57 -5.35 11.05 6.09
N TYR A 58 -6.41 10.54 6.71
CA TYR A 58 -6.35 9.95 8.05
C TYR A 58 -5.92 8.48 8.05
N VAL A 59 -6.34 7.70 7.05
CA VAL A 59 -6.04 6.25 6.98
C VAL A 59 -4.59 6.00 6.59
N LEU A 60 -3.99 6.83 5.73
CA LEU A 60 -2.61 6.69 5.28
C LEU A 60 -1.58 6.72 6.43
N PRO A 61 -1.56 7.70 7.35
CA PRO A 61 -0.64 7.72 8.48
C PRO A 61 -0.76 6.48 9.38
N MET A 62 -1.99 6.00 9.62
CA MET A 62 -2.21 4.83 10.47
C MET A 62 -1.66 3.54 9.85
N LEU A 63 -1.72 3.43 8.51
CA LEU A 63 -1.11 2.31 7.78
C LEU A 63 0.42 2.45 7.71
N ASP A 64 0.95 3.67 7.60
CA ASP A 64 2.39 3.95 7.64
C ASP A 64 2.99 3.55 8.99
N ASP A 65 2.34 3.96 10.09
CA ASP A 65 2.70 3.59 11.45
C ASP A 65 2.68 2.06 11.65
N TYR A 66 1.73 1.35 11.02
CA TYR A 66 1.65 -0.11 11.07
C TYR A 66 2.80 -0.80 10.31
N VAL A 67 3.16 -0.29 9.12
CA VAL A 67 4.27 -0.84 8.33
C VAL A 67 5.61 -0.59 9.02
N HIS A 68 5.78 0.59 9.62
CA HIS A 68 6.97 0.96 10.39
C HIS A 68 6.89 0.53 11.85
N ALA A 69 5.83 -0.18 12.27
CA ALA A 69 5.62 -0.58 13.66
C ALA A 69 6.73 -1.49 14.20
N GLY A 70 7.51 -2.13 13.33
CA GLY A 70 8.69 -2.93 13.73
C GLY A 70 9.98 -2.11 13.88
N GLU A 71 9.96 -0.81 13.57
CA GLU A 71 11.12 0.08 13.57
C GLU A 71 11.04 1.10 14.72
N GLY A 72 12.20 1.53 15.23
CA GLY A 72 12.28 2.58 16.26
C GLY A 72 11.71 2.19 17.63
N GLU A 73 11.46 3.19 18.48
CA GLU A 73 11.03 2.99 19.88
C GLU A 73 9.66 2.29 19.99
N ILE A 74 8.77 2.48 19.02
CA ILE A 74 7.44 1.84 18.97
C ILE A 74 7.59 0.33 18.72
N GLY A 75 8.50 -0.10 17.85
CA GLY A 75 8.76 -1.53 17.62
C GLY A 75 9.33 -2.26 18.81
N GLU A 76 10.17 -1.61 19.62
CA GLU A 76 10.65 -2.19 20.88
C GLU A 76 9.52 -2.33 21.91
N VAL A 77 8.56 -1.39 21.95
CA VAL A 77 7.37 -1.50 22.80
C VAL A 77 6.44 -2.65 22.36
N LEU A 78 6.34 -2.90 21.05
CA LEU A 78 5.51 -3.98 20.50
C LEU A 78 6.17 -5.37 20.58
N ARG A 79 7.47 -5.43 20.90
CA ARG A 79 8.24 -6.67 20.97
C ARG A 79 7.60 -7.80 21.81
N PRO A 80 7.01 -7.55 23.00
CA PRO A 80 6.33 -8.61 23.76
C PRO A 80 5.15 -9.24 23.00
N MET A 81 4.42 -8.45 22.20
CA MET A 81 3.30 -8.93 21.38
C MET A 81 3.77 -9.87 20.27
N TYR A 82 4.88 -9.52 19.60
CA TYR A 82 5.48 -10.37 18.57
C TYR A 82 5.97 -11.70 19.14
N VAL A 83 6.62 -11.68 20.30
CA VAL A 83 7.08 -12.90 20.99
C VAL A 83 5.89 -13.79 21.38
N ASP A 84 4.82 -13.22 21.94
CA ASP A 84 3.62 -13.98 22.29
C ASP A 84 2.96 -14.63 21.06
N TYR A 85 2.82 -13.88 19.96
CA TYR A 85 2.27 -14.40 18.72
C TYR A 85 3.09 -15.56 18.15
N LEU A 86 4.42 -15.38 18.03
CA LEU A 86 5.30 -16.43 17.52
C LEU A 86 5.32 -17.65 18.44
N SER A 87 5.23 -17.48 19.76
CA SER A 87 5.19 -18.62 20.70
C SER A 87 3.94 -19.49 20.56
N LYS A 88 2.83 -18.93 20.05
CA LYS A 88 1.54 -19.63 19.88
C LYS A 88 1.36 -20.24 18.49
N HIS A 89 2.11 -19.74 17.50
CA HIS A 89 1.87 -20.03 16.09
C HIS A 89 3.12 -20.49 15.31
N ALA A 90 4.27 -20.64 15.96
CA ALA A 90 5.47 -21.24 15.37
C ALA A 90 5.45 -22.77 15.34
#